data_AF-A0A960K2C9-F1
#
_entry.id   AF-A0A960K2C9-F1
#
_cell.length_a   1.000
_cell.length_b   1.000
_cell.length_c   1.000
_cell.angle_alpha   90.00
_cell.angle_beta   90.00
_cell.angle_gamma   90.00
#
_symmetry.space_group_name_H-M   'P 1'
#
loop_
_entity.id
_entity.type
_entity.pdbx_description
1 polymer ?
#
loop_
_entity_poly.entity_id
_entity_poly.type
_entity_poly.pdbx_seq_one_letter_code
_entity_poly.pdbx_strand_id
1 'polypeptide(L)'
;MKRDEIVFLTPGKRVLFLTRDPELIRRQLAGELDLSLDDVGPEELLDDINTDVMTPAWVCFSHRPEDIAREAYAGLIVNGQRVFARDALKEGGFEVIVSGLRKGVGSSRETAVQAEKWSGIRIAIADSFAPIHARNNINQGVLMGGYDVLRRLQAGEGIPLEEFYRDFDSIAQEVVRQGGLFPFAKALARGEVTLPRGTTGERPMTMSEKILARHLLGETGGWVRPGDAVLVEVDGGYSHDFTSAQVHYFLQQEYGEDYQVRNRERFAAFED
;
A
#
# COMPACT_ATOMS: atom_id res chain seq x y z
N MET A 1 1.72 9.06 15.80
CA MET A 1 1.58 8.01 16.84
C MET A 1 2.64 6.96 16.53
N LYS A 2 3.49 6.56 17.48
CA LYS A 2 4.41 5.42 17.22
C LYS A 2 3.56 4.19 16.92
N ARG A 3 3.94 3.44 15.89
CA ARG A 3 3.25 2.21 15.50
C ARG A 3 3.49 1.15 16.58
N ASP A 4 2.50 0.29 16.83
CA ASP A 4 2.66 -0.78 17.81
C ASP A 4 3.81 -1.71 17.38
N GLU A 5 4.67 -2.06 18.32
CA GLU A 5 5.81 -2.96 18.06
C GLU A 5 5.35 -4.41 17.83
N ILE A 6 4.14 -4.75 18.32
CA ILE A 6 3.49 -6.05 18.15
C ILE A 6 2.11 -5.84 17.48
N VAL A 7 1.81 -6.66 16.49
CA VAL A 7 0.59 -6.64 15.69
C VAL A 7 -0.30 -7.80 16.11
N PHE A 8 -1.50 -7.49 16.59
CA PHE A 8 -2.57 -8.47 16.88
C PHE A 8 -3.73 -8.27 15.91
N LEU A 9 -4.61 -9.27 15.77
CA LEU A 9 -5.96 -9.02 15.27
C LEU A 9 -6.74 -8.21 16.31
N THR A 10 -7.47 -7.21 15.84
CA THR A 10 -8.33 -6.37 16.66
C THR A 10 -9.56 -7.18 17.07
N PRO A 11 -9.90 -7.27 18.37
CA PRO A 11 -11.10 -7.99 18.80
C PRO A 11 -12.37 -7.49 18.07
N GLY A 12 -13.13 -8.43 17.50
CA GLY A 12 -14.38 -8.14 16.77
C GLY A 12 -14.20 -7.70 15.31
N LYS A 13 -12.96 -7.56 14.82
CA LYS A 13 -12.69 -7.40 13.39
C LYS A 13 -12.58 -8.75 12.70
N ARG A 14 -12.87 -8.75 11.40
CA ARG A 14 -13.00 -9.95 10.57
C ARG A 14 -11.90 -10.04 9.51
N VAL A 15 -11.74 -11.23 8.95
CA VAL A 15 -10.84 -11.52 7.83
C VAL A 15 -11.67 -11.82 6.59
N LEU A 16 -11.41 -11.10 5.49
CA LEU A 16 -12.10 -11.33 4.23
C LEU A 16 -11.24 -12.21 3.31
N PHE A 17 -11.75 -13.39 2.96
CA PHE A 17 -11.13 -14.29 2.00
C PHE A 17 -11.72 -14.07 0.61
N LEU A 18 -10.88 -13.70 -0.35
CA LEU A 18 -11.24 -13.54 -1.77
C LEU A 18 -11.15 -14.90 -2.46
N THR A 19 -12.23 -15.67 -2.35
CA THR A 19 -12.34 -17.03 -2.87
C THR A 19 -12.74 -17.08 -4.34
N ARG A 20 -12.39 -18.17 -5.04
CA ARG A 20 -12.82 -18.46 -6.41
C ARG A 20 -14.33 -18.64 -6.52
N ASP A 21 -14.98 -19.11 -5.44
CA ASP A 21 -16.43 -19.08 -5.32
C ASP A 21 -16.89 -17.67 -4.88
N PRO A 22 -17.53 -16.89 -5.76
CA PRO A 22 -18.00 -15.55 -5.43
C PRO A 22 -19.11 -15.54 -4.36
N GLU A 23 -19.81 -16.65 -4.15
CA GLU A 23 -20.89 -16.70 -3.16
C GLU A 23 -20.34 -16.73 -1.73
N LEU A 24 -19.21 -17.40 -1.51
CA LEU A 24 -18.50 -17.32 -0.23
C LEU A 24 -18.03 -15.89 0.08
N ILE A 25 -17.61 -15.13 -0.94
CA ILE A 25 -17.30 -13.70 -0.77
C ILE A 25 -18.55 -12.92 -0.37
N ARG A 26 -19.68 -13.11 -1.07
CA ARG A 26 -20.93 -12.39 -0.76
C ARG A 26 -21.44 -12.65 0.64
N ARG A 27 -21.44 -13.91 1.08
CA ARG A 27 -21.86 -14.29 2.44
C ARG A 27 -20.95 -13.71 3.51
N GLN A 28 -19.64 -13.62 3.26
CA GLN A 28 -18.74 -12.90 4.15
C GLN A 28 -19.11 -11.41 4.24
N LEU A 29 -19.29 -10.74 3.10
CA LEU A 29 -19.65 -9.32 3.04
C LEU A 29 -21.00 -9.03 3.74
N ALA A 30 -21.97 -9.94 3.62
CA ALA A 30 -23.27 -9.84 4.29
C ALA A 30 -23.23 -10.13 5.80
N GLY A 31 -22.09 -10.58 6.33
CA GLY A 31 -21.96 -10.97 7.75
C GLY A 31 -22.57 -12.33 8.08
N GLU A 32 -22.88 -13.14 7.07
CA GLU A 32 -23.50 -14.47 7.21
C GLU A 32 -22.47 -15.59 7.39
N LEU A 33 -21.20 -15.30 7.12
CA LEU A 33 -20.11 -16.26 7.10
C LEU A 33 -18.81 -15.59 7.55
N ASP A 34 -18.08 -16.20 8.48
CA ASP A 34 -16.74 -15.74 8.87
C ASP A 34 -15.79 -16.91 8.66
N LEU A 35 -14.89 -16.77 7.68
CA LEU A 35 -13.99 -17.85 7.27
C LEU A 35 -12.65 -17.74 8.00
N SER A 36 -11.95 -18.88 8.06
CA SER A 36 -10.58 -18.99 8.51
C SER A 36 -9.73 -19.78 7.52
N LEU A 37 -8.41 -19.84 7.76
CA LEU A 37 -7.52 -20.70 6.98
C LEU A 37 -7.78 -22.21 7.15
N ASP A 38 -8.59 -22.60 8.13
CA ASP A 38 -9.03 -24.00 8.28
C ASP A 38 -10.24 -24.32 7.39
N ASP A 39 -10.96 -23.29 6.92
CA ASP A 39 -12.16 -23.43 6.07
C ASP A 39 -11.85 -23.31 4.58
N VAL A 40 -10.77 -22.62 4.20
CA VAL A 40 -10.42 -22.30 2.81
C VAL A 40 -8.92 -22.48 2.58
N GLY A 41 -8.56 -23.34 1.63
CA GLY A 41 -7.18 -23.56 1.20
C GLY A 41 -6.66 -22.46 0.24
N PRO A 42 -5.34 -22.23 0.16
CA PRO A 42 -4.75 -21.28 -0.79
C PRO A 42 -5.17 -21.47 -2.26
N GLU A 43 -5.38 -22.71 -2.69
CA GLU A 43 -5.82 -23.08 -4.02
C GLU A 43 -7.25 -22.62 -4.35
N GLU A 44 -8.06 -22.35 -3.33
CA GLU A 44 -9.43 -21.85 -3.46
C GLU A 44 -9.49 -20.32 -3.52
N LEU A 45 -8.35 -19.63 -3.35
CA LEU A 45 -8.27 -18.17 -3.42
C LEU A 45 -8.11 -17.67 -4.86
N LEU A 46 -8.59 -16.45 -5.09
CA LEU A 46 -8.44 -15.74 -6.35
C LEU A 46 -6.99 -15.30 -6.54
N ASP A 47 -6.39 -15.77 -7.63
CA ASP A 47 -5.12 -15.29 -8.15
C ASP A 47 -5.33 -14.06 -9.04
N ASP A 48 -4.25 -13.33 -9.33
CA ASP A 48 -4.20 -12.26 -10.34
C ASP A 48 -5.28 -11.18 -10.17
N ILE A 49 -5.66 -10.90 -8.92
CA ILE A 49 -6.57 -9.80 -8.60
C ILE A 49 -5.90 -8.50 -9.02
N ASN A 50 -6.31 -7.99 -10.17
CA ASN A 50 -5.67 -6.84 -10.78
C ASN A 50 -6.28 -5.52 -10.27
N THR A 51 -5.60 -4.41 -10.51
CA THR A 51 -6.03 -3.09 -10.04
C THR A 51 -7.34 -2.61 -10.68
N ASP A 52 -7.72 -3.11 -11.86
CA ASP A 52 -9.01 -2.81 -12.48
C ASP A 52 -10.17 -3.52 -11.79
N VAL A 53 -9.95 -4.72 -11.25
CA VAL A 53 -10.93 -5.43 -10.41
C VAL A 53 -11.13 -4.66 -9.11
N MET A 54 -10.04 -4.23 -8.47
CA MET A 54 -10.07 -3.51 -7.19
C MET A 54 -10.67 -2.10 -7.32
N THR A 55 -10.25 -1.36 -8.34
CA THR A 55 -10.68 0.02 -8.60
C THR A 55 -10.71 0.26 -10.11
N PRO A 56 -11.83 0.00 -10.79
CA PRO A 56 -12.01 0.32 -12.21
C PRO A 56 -11.69 1.79 -12.50
N ALA A 57 -11.34 2.10 -13.75
CA ALA A 57 -10.97 3.46 -14.17
C ALA A 57 -11.98 4.53 -13.74
N TRP A 58 -13.28 4.25 -13.86
CA TRP A 58 -14.33 5.21 -13.48
C TRP A 58 -14.38 5.49 -11.97
N VAL A 59 -13.98 4.54 -11.12
CA VAL A 59 -13.86 4.75 -9.66
C VAL A 59 -12.74 5.73 -9.36
N CYS A 60 -11.66 5.64 -10.13
CA CYS A 60 -10.44 6.42 -9.92
C CYS A 60 -10.59 7.91 -10.26
N PHE A 61 -11.70 8.34 -10.88
CA PHE A 61 -12.04 9.77 -11.01
C PHE A 61 -12.48 10.41 -9.69
N SER A 62 -12.79 9.61 -8.67
CA SER A 62 -12.99 10.12 -7.31
C SER A 62 -11.63 10.45 -6.71
N HIS A 63 -11.42 11.69 -6.26
CA HIS A 63 -10.13 12.09 -5.67
C HIS A 63 -10.03 11.74 -4.18
N ARG A 64 -11.17 11.70 -3.49
CA ARG A 64 -11.24 11.37 -2.05
C ARG A 64 -11.13 9.85 -1.87
N PRO A 65 -10.18 9.36 -1.08
CA PRO A 65 -10.03 7.92 -0.83
C PRO A 65 -11.25 7.34 -0.09
N GLU A 66 -11.99 8.14 0.69
CA GLU A 66 -13.23 7.71 1.32
C GLU A 66 -14.30 7.34 0.32
N ASP A 67 -14.34 8.03 -0.83
CA ASP A 67 -15.30 7.80 -1.93
C ASP A 67 -14.85 6.61 -2.80
N ILE A 68 -13.55 6.49 -3.05
CA ILE A 68 -12.96 5.32 -3.71
C ILE A 68 -13.28 4.04 -2.94
N ALA A 69 -13.12 4.05 -1.61
CA ALA A 69 -13.39 2.90 -0.74
C ALA A 69 -14.84 2.40 -0.83
N ARG A 70 -15.80 3.28 -1.13
CA ARG A 70 -17.21 2.90 -1.32
C ARG A 70 -17.41 1.99 -2.51
N GLU A 71 -16.51 2.06 -3.49
CA GLU A 71 -16.54 1.29 -4.73
C GLU A 71 -15.41 0.25 -4.78
N ALA A 72 -14.85 -0.12 -3.61
CA ALA A 72 -13.81 -1.14 -3.52
C ALA A 72 -14.29 -2.45 -4.18
N TYR A 73 -13.44 -3.02 -5.03
CA TYR A 73 -13.72 -4.24 -5.80
C TYR A 73 -14.90 -4.15 -6.77
N ALA A 74 -15.30 -2.95 -7.19
CA ALA A 74 -16.41 -2.76 -8.13
C ALA A 74 -16.20 -3.42 -9.51
N GLY A 75 -14.96 -3.77 -9.87
CA GLY A 75 -14.63 -4.49 -11.09
C GLY A 75 -14.78 -6.01 -10.97
N LEU A 76 -14.99 -6.56 -9.76
CA LEU A 76 -15.27 -7.98 -9.58
C LEU A 76 -16.74 -8.26 -9.91
N ILE A 77 -16.98 -8.63 -11.18
CA ILE A 77 -18.32 -8.86 -11.72
C ILE A 77 -18.47 -10.33 -12.10
N VAL A 78 -19.55 -10.96 -11.61
CA VAL A 78 -19.94 -12.33 -11.95
C VAL A 78 -21.40 -12.31 -12.40
N ASN A 79 -21.69 -12.91 -13.56
CA ASN A 79 -23.04 -12.94 -14.15
C ASN A 79 -23.69 -11.55 -14.28
N GLY A 80 -22.90 -10.54 -14.64
CA GLY A 80 -23.36 -9.16 -14.82
C GLY A 80 -23.66 -8.40 -13.51
N GLN A 81 -23.37 -9.00 -12.36
CA GLN A 81 -23.56 -8.38 -11.04
C GLN A 81 -22.23 -8.24 -10.32
N ARG A 82 -22.07 -7.14 -9.59
CA ARG A 82 -20.90 -6.98 -8.72
C ARG A 82 -20.97 -7.99 -7.58
N VAL A 83 -19.81 -8.57 -7.26
CA VAL A 83 -19.66 -9.37 -6.03
C VAL A 83 -19.64 -8.45 -4.81
N PHE A 84 -18.99 -7.30 -4.92
CA PHE A 84 -18.98 -6.25 -3.91
C PHE A 84 -20.04 -5.21 -4.24
N ALA A 85 -21.08 -5.13 -3.41
CA ALA A 85 -21.99 -4.00 -3.43
C ALA A 85 -21.25 -2.73 -3.00
N ARG A 86 -21.82 -1.56 -3.32
CA ARG A 86 -21.31 -0.29 -2.82
C ARG A 86 -21.26 -0.33 -1.28
N ASP A 87 -20.19 0.23 -0.71
CA ASP A 87 -19.91 0.29 0.72
C ASP A 87 -19.67 -1.08 1.41
N ALA A 88 -19.79 -2.22 0.71
CA ALA A 88 -19.77 -3.55 1.32
C ALA A 88 -18.45 -3.90 2.05
N LEU A 89 -17.29 -3.55 1.47
CA LEU A 89 -16.01 -3.79 2.16
C LEU A 89 -15.87 -2.92 3.41
N LYS A 90 -16.29 -1.66 3.31
CA LYS A 90 -16.19 -0.65 4.37
C LYS A 90 -17.11 -0.96 5.55
N GLU A 91 -18.31 -1.46 5.28
CA GLU A 91 -19.30 -1.82 6.29
C GLU A 91 -19.09 -3.22 6.87
N GLY A 92 -18.36 -4.09 6.17
CA GLY A 92 -18.17 -5.49 6.54
C GLY A 92 -17.30 -5.75 7.79
N GLY A 93 -16.66 -4.71 8.35
CA GLY A 93 -15.91 -4.81 9.61
C GLY A 93 -14.60 -5.59 9.48
N PHE A 94 -14.05 -5.69 8.28
CA PHE A 94 -12.80 -6.41 8.02
C PHE A 94 -11.59 -5.56 8.39
N GLU A 95 -10.53 -6.20 8.89
CA GLU A 95 -9.21 -5.59 9.04
C GLU A 95 -8.11 -6.30 8.23
N VAL A 96 -8.39 -7.52 7.77
CA VAL A 96 -7.47 -8.32 6.94
C VAL A 96 -8.18 -8.73 5.66
N ILE A 97 -7.46 -8.69 4.54
CA ILE A 97 -7.94 -9.21 3.25
C ILE A 97 -6.97 -10.26 2.72
N VAL A 98 -7.49 -11.37 2.22
CA VAL A 98 -6.72 -12.56 1.84
C VAL A 98 -6.98 -12.91 0.38
N SER A 99 -5.92 -13.12 -0.39
CA SER A 99 -6.00 -13.52 -1.81
C SER A 99 -4.93 -14.54 -2.18
N GLY A 100 -5.00 -15.08 -3.39
CA GLY A 100 -4.03 -16.03 -3.94
C GLY A 100 -2.74 -15.37 -4.45
N LEU A 101 -2.27 -15.87 -5.59
CA LEU A 101 -1.05 -15.45 -6.27
C LEU A 101 -1.17 -14.04 -6.87
N ARG A 102 -0.08 -13.29 -6.81
CA ARG A 102 0.12 -12.01 -7.52
C ARG A 102 -1.02 -10.99 -7.31
N LYS A 103 -1.33 -10.67 -6.06
CA LYS A 103 -2.28 -9.59 -5.74
C LYS A 103 -1.79 -8.25 -6.29
N GLY A 104 -2.69 -7.51 -6.95
CA GLY A 104 -2.47 -6.15 -7.41
C GLY A 104 -1.71 -6.04 -8.74
N VAL A 105 -1.80 -7.04 -9.63
CA VAL A 105 -1.22 -6.92 -10.98
C VAL A 105 -1.89 -5.81 -11.81
N GLY A 106 -1.19 -5.33 -12.84
CA GLY A 106 -1.72 -4.35 -13.78
C GLY A 106 -1.17 -2.94 -13.54
N SER A 107 -2.03 -1.95 -13.76
CA SER A 107 -1.64 -0.53 -13.76
C SER A 107 -1.17 -0.04 -12.39
N SER A 108 -0.30 0.98 -12.38
CA SER A 108 0.21 1.61 -11.15
C SER A 108 -0.87 2.49 -10.50
N ARG A 109 -1.87 1.87 -9.88
CA ARG A 109 -2.96 2.53 -9.18
C ARG A 109 -2.78 2.44 -7.67
N GLU A 110 -2.38 3.56 -7.06
CA GLU A 110 -2.37 3.67 -5.60
C GLU A 110 -3.79 3.60 -5.02
N THR A 111 -4.79 4.01 -5.80
CA THR A 111 -6.22 3.92 -5.48
C THR A 111 -6.67 2.51 -5.08
N ALA A 112 -6.05 1.45 -5.63
CA ALA A 112 -6.36 0.07 -5.24
C ALA A 112 -6.04 -0.22 -3.76
N VAL A 113 -4.89 0.26 -3.27
CA VAL A 113 -4.51 0.14 -1.86
C VAL A 113 -5.34 1.09 -0.99
N GLN A 114 -5.62 2.30 -1.50
CA GLN A 114 -6.47 3.26 -0.79
C GLN A 114 -7.88 2.71 -0.56
N ALA A 115 -8.47 2.01 -1.55
CA ALA A 115 -9.79 1.41 -1.44
C ALA A 115 -9.86 0.42 -0.26
N GLU A 116 -8.84 -0.42 -0.10
CA GLU A 116 -8.75 -1.36 1.03
C GLU A 116 -8.51 -0.62 2.35
N LYS A 117 -7.52 0.26 2.41
CA LYS A 117 -7.14 0.99 3.62
C LYS A 117 -8.29 1.83 4.17
N TRP A 118 -8.98 2.59 3.32
CA TRP A 118 -10.12 3.41 3.73
C TRP A 118 -11.41 2.60 3.94
N SER A 119 -11.42 1.31 3.59
CA SER A 119 -12.45 0.37 4.04
C SER A 119 -12.12 -0.28 5.40
N GLY A 120 -10.95 0.01 5.98
CA GLY A 120 -10.54 -0.50 7.29
C GLY A 120 -9.52 -1.65 7.23
N ILE A 121 -9.08 -2.05 6.04
CA ILE A 121 -8.03 -3.08 5.89
C ILE A 121 -6.69 -2.51 6.35
N ARG A 122 -6.04 -3.23 7.27
CA ARG A 122 -4.72 -2.91 7.82
C ARG A 122 -3.65 -3.89 7.37
N ILE A 123 -4.04 -5.13 7.04
CA ILE A 123 -3.14 -6.21 6.66
C ILE A 123 -3.67 -6.87 5.38
N ALA A 124 -2.84 -6.92 4.35
CA ALA A 124 -3.09 -7.71 3.16
C ALA A 124 -2.29 -9.02 3.24
N ILE A 125 -2.97 -10.15 3.02
CA ILE A 125 -2.37 -11.48 3.03
C ILE A 125 -2.49 -12.08 1.63
N ALA A 126 -1.38 -12.55 1.08
CA ALA A 126 -1.36 -13.21 -0.22
C ALA A 126 -0.19 -14.17 -0.33
N ASP A 127 -0.22 -15.06 -1.32
CA ASP A 127 0.96 -15.85 -1.68
C ASP A 127 2.08 -14.94 -2.22
N SER A 128 1.70 -13.98 -3.06
CA SER A 128 2.61 -12.99 -3.61
C SER A 128 1.90 -11.70 -4.00
N PHE A 129 2.66 -10.61 -4.05
CA PHE A 129 2.18 -9.27 -4.42
C PHE A 129 2.91 -8.77 -5.66
N ALA A 130 2.20 -8.07 -6.55
CA ALA A 130 2.82 -7.37 -7.66
C ALA A 130 3.76 -6.26 -7.12
N PRO A 131 4.98 -6.07 -7.65
CA PRO A 131 5.98 -5.17 -7.04
C PRO A 131 5.51 -3.72 -6.83
N ILE A 132 4.77 -3.17 -7.78
CA ILE A 132 4.23 -1.80 -7.67
C ILE A 132 3.14 -1.72 -6.60
N HIS A 133 2.25 -2.71 -6.54
CA HIS A 133 1.21 -2.79 -5.53
C HIS A 133 1.81 -2.98 -4.13
N ALA A 134 2.86 -3.79 -4.01
CA ALA A 134 3.60 -3.97 -2.76
C ALA A 134 4.20 -2.65 -2.26
N ARG A 135 4.83 -1.87 -3.15
CA ARG A 135 5.33 -0.53 -2.82
C ARG A 135 4.21 0.41 -2.39
N ASN A 136 3.05 0.37 -3.04
CA ASN A 136 1.90 1.21 -2.66
C ASN A 136 1.36 0.83 -1.27
N ASN A 137 1.32 -0.46 -0.92
CA ASN A 137 0.98 -0.91 0.44
C ASN A 137 1.93 -0.32 1.47
N ILE A 138 3.24 -0.40 1.23
CA ILE A 138 4.27 0.21 2.09
C ILE A 138 4.04 1.72 2.24
N ASN A 139 3.86 2.44 1.13
CA ASN A 139 3.64 3.88 1.13
C ASN A 139 2.38 4.28 1.92
N GLN A 140 1.33 3.49 1.82
CA GLN A 140 0.06 3.70 2.52
C GLN A 140 0.08 3.17 3.96
N GLY A 141 1.13 2.46 4.37
CA GLY A 141 1.20 1.84 5.69
C GLY A 141 0.26 0.64 5.84
N VAL A 142 -0.11 -0.05 4.77
CA VAL A 142 -0.80 -1.34 4.85
C VAL A 142 0.25 -2.44 4.97
N LEU A 143 0.12 -3.30 5.98
CA LEU A 143 1.06 -4.40 6.21
C LEU A 143 0.80 -5.53 5.20
N MET A 144 1.86 -6.22 4.81
CA MET A 144 1.76 -7.38 3.91
C MET A 144 2.37 -8.60 4.58
N GLY A 145 1.71 -9.75 4.44
CA GLY A 145 2.20 -11.01 5.01
C GLY A 145 1.74 -12.23 4.21
N GLY A 146 2.32 -13.38 4.54
CA GLY A 146 1.92 -14.68 4.02
C GLY A 146 0.83 -15.35 4.87
N TYR A 147 0.38 -16.52 4.41
CA TYR A 147 -0.65 -17.30 5.11
C TYR A 147 -0.18 -17.81 6.49
N ASP A 148 1.13 -17.96 6.70
CA ASP A 148 1.71 -18.32 7.99
C ASP A 148 1.51 -17.22 9.04
N VAL A 149 1.70 -15.96 8.66
CA VAL A 149 1.40 -14.79 9.50
C VAL A 149 -0.07 -14.77 9.87
N LEU A 150 -0.97 -14.98 8.89
CA LEU A 150 -2.40 -15.01 9.15
C LEU A 150 -2.80 -16.13 10.11
N ARG A 151 -2.24 -17.34 9.95
CA ARG A 151 -2.53 -18.48 10.84
C ARG A 151 -2.17 -18.17 12.28
N ARG A 152 -1.01 -17.54 12.51
CA ARG A 152 -0.55 -17.13 13.85
C ARG A 152 -1.45 -16.05 14.43
N LEU A 153 -1.80 -15.04 13.62
CA LEU A 153 -2.74 -13.99 13.99
C LEU A 153 -4.13 -14.56 14.39
N GLN A 154 -4.67 -15.51 13.62
CA GLN A 154 -5.94 -16.18 13.92
C GLN A 154 -5.86 -17.06 15.18
N ALA A 155 -4.68 -17.59 15.51
CA ALA A 155 -4.43 -18.28 16.77
C ALA A 155 -4.28 -17.33 17.99
N GLY A 156 -4.41 -16.02 17.78
CA GLY A 156 -4.29 -15.00 18.83
C GLY A 156 -2.85 -14.61 19.15
N GLU A 157 -1.88 -15.02 18.33
CA GLU A 157 -0.48 -14.64 18.50
C GLU A 157 -0.25 -13.18 18.11
N GLY A 158 0.58 -12.47 18.90
CA GLY A 158 1.09 -11.16 18.54
C GLY A 158 2.34 -11.28 17.67
N ILE A 159 2.31 -10.69 16.49
CA ILE A 159 3.41 -10.76 15.52
C ILE A 159 4.28 -9.49 15.65
N PRO A 160 5.61 -9.61 15.84
CA PRO A 160 6.48 -8.45 15.81
C PRO A 160 6.34 -7.67 14.50
N LEU A 161 6.20 -6.35 14.59
CA LEU A 161 6.03 -5.49 13.40
C LEU A 161 7.17 -5.68 12.40
N GLU A 162 8.38 -5.93 12.89
CA GLU A 162 9.58 -6.21 12.08
C GLU A 162 9.39 -7.39 11.11
N GLU A 163 8.61 -8.39 11.49
CA GLU A 163 8.38 -9.57 10.63
C GLU A 163 7.71 -9.19 9.30
N PHE A 164 6.88 -8.14 9.28
CA PHE A 164 6.19 -7.68 8.07
C PHE A 164 7.10 -6.92 7.09
N TYR A 165 8.30 -6.51 7.50
CA TYR A 165 9.15 -5.65 6.69
C TYR A 165 10.64 -6.03 6.64
N ARG A 166 11.09 -7.01 7.44
CA ARG A 166 12.51 -7.37 7.57
C ARG A 166 13.22 -7.67 6.25
N ASP A 167 12.48 -8.17 5.26
CA ASP A 167 13.00 -8.54 3.95
C ASP A 167 13.03 -7.37 2.95
N PHE A 168 12.50 -6.20 3.33
CA PHE A 168 12.61 -4.98 2.52
C PHE A 168 13.93 -4.25 2.75
N ASP A 169 14.23 -3.35 1.82
CA ASP A 169 15.37 -2.46 1.94
C ASP A 169 15.22 -1.51 3.15
N SER A 170 16.35 -1.02 3.65
CA SER A 170 16.42 -0.28 4.91
C SER A 170 15.59 1.02 4.93
N ILE A 171 15.30 1.63 3.78
CA ILE A 171 14.41 2.79 3.69
C ILE A 171 12.96 2.33 3.78
N ALA A 172 12.57 1.31 3.01
CA ALA A 172 11.23 0.75 3.09
C ALA A 172 10.89 0.24 4.51
N GLN A 173 11.83 -0.37 5.22
CA GLN A 173 11.67 -0.74 6.63
C GLN A 173 11.29 0.46 7.50
N GLU A 174 11.96 1.59 7.30
CA GLU A 174 11.69 2.82 8.05
C GLU A 174 10.34 3.44 7.65
N VAL A 175 9.97 3.39 6.36
CA VAL A 175 8.63 3.81 5.91
C VAL A 175 7.54 3.00 6.61
N VAL A 176 7.68 1.67 6.68
CA VAL A 176 6.72 0.82 7.40
C VAL A 176 6.71 1.12 8.90
N ARG A 177 7.88 1.30 9.52
CA ARG A 177 8.01 1.63 10.96
C ARG A 177 7.30 2.94 11.32
N GLN A 178 7.38 3.93 10.45
CA GLN A 178 6.71 5.23 10.63
C GLN A 178 5.21 5.17 10.31
N GLY A 179 4.74 4.10 9.68
CA GLY A 179 3.31 3.93 9.33
C GLY A 179 2.93 4.45 7.95
N GLY A 180 3.90 4.57 7.05
CA GLY A 180 3.70 5.02 5.66
C GLY A 180 4.58 6.20 5.28
N LEU A 181 4.49 6.60 4.01
CA LEU A 181 5.39 7.56 3.38
C LEU A 181 5.26 8.97 3.98
N PHE A 182 4.05 9.45 4.27
CA PHE A 182 3.86 10.77 4.85
C PHE A 182 4.38 10.87 6.29
N PRO A 183 4.03 9.94 7.21
CA PRO A 183 4.67 9.88 8.53
C PRO A 183 6.20 9.82 8.47
N PHE A 184 6.74 9.00 7.56
CA PHE A 184 8.17 8.91 7.31
C PHE A 184 8.79 10.25 6.89
N ALA A 185 8.21 10.91 5.88
CA ALA A 185 8.70 12.20 5.41
C ALA A 185 8.70 13.26 6.51
N LYS A 186 7.66 13.29 7.35
CA LYS A 186 7.57 14.18 8.51
C LYS A 186 8.64 13.86 9.57
N ALA A 187 8.85 12.59 9.90
CA ALA A 187 9.86 12.18 10.87
C ALA A 187 11.28 12.47 10.37
N LEU A 188 11.55 12.27 9.08
CA LEU A 188 12.80 12.64 8.43
C LEU A 188 13.05 14.15 8.49
N ALA A 189 12.05 14.97 8.17
CA ALA A 189 12.15 16.43 8.24
C ALA A 189 12.42 16.95 9.66
N ARG A 190 11.98 16.22 10.70
CA ARG A 190 12.27 16.53 12.11
C ARG A 190 13.61 15.98 12.61
N GLY A 191 14.34 15.22 11.79
CA GLY A 191 15.59 14.57 12.19
C GLY A 191 15.39 13.38 13.15
N GLU A 192 14.18 12.82 13.21
CA GLU A 192 13.84 11.67 14.08
C GLU A 192 14.24 10.34 13.45
N VAL A 193 14.54 10.35 12.15
CA VAL A 193 14.94 9.19 11.36
C VAL A 193 16.41 9.32 11.00
N THR A 194 17.19 8.31 11.34
CA THR A 194 18.56 8.19 10.84
C THR A 194 18.54 7.37 9.55
N LEU A 195 18.86 8.02 8.44
CA LEU A 195 18.96 7.33 7.17
C LEU A 195 20.18 6.39 7.18
N PRO A 196 20.06 5.20 6.56
CA PRO A 196 21.19 4.29 6.43
C PRO A 196 22.31 4.97 5.66
N ARG A 197 23.55 4.88 6.17
CA ARG A 197 24.73 5.37 5.46
C ARG A 197 24.96 4.49 4.23
N GLY A 198 25.14 5.13 3.07
CA GLY A 198 25.54 4.41 1.86
C GLY A 198 26.90 3.77 2.05
N THR A 199 26.99 2.44 1.92
CA THR A 199 28.25 1.69 2.08
C THR A 199 29.06 1.61 0.79
N THR A 200 28.52 2.09 -0.32
CA THR A 200 29.16 2.00 -1.63
C THR A 200 30.30 3.01 -1.71
N GLY A 201 31.53 2.48 -1.80
CA GLY A 201 32.74 3.26 -2.00
C GLY A 201 32.95 3.67 -3.46
N GLU A 202 34.07 4.36 -3.70
CA GLU A 202 34.45 4.84 -5.03
C GLU A 202 34.49 3.70 -6.06
N ARG A 203 33.77 3.89 -7.17
CA ARG A 203 33.73 2.96 -8.30
C ARG A 203 33.31 3.65 -9.60
N PRO A 204 33.59 3.03 -10.76
CA PRO A 204 32.96 3.42 -12.01
C PRO A 204 31.44 3.27 -11.92
N MET A 205 30.70 4.30 -12.34
CA MET A 205 29.23 4.33 -12.37
C MET A 205 28.70 4.54 -13.79
N THR A 206 27.59 3.88 -14.09
CA THR A 206 26.74 4.10 -15.26
C THR A 206 26.13 5.51 -15.24
N MET A 207 25.49 5.91 -16.34
CA MET A 207 24.79 7.20 -16.41
C MET A 207 23.69 7.30 -15.35
N SER A 208 22.85 6.27 -15.21
CA SER A 208 21.75 6.27 -14.23
C SER A 208 22.25 6.35 -12.79
N GLU A 209 23.31 5.59 -12.47
CA GLU A 209 23.95 5.65 -11.14
C GLU A 209 24.53 7.04 -10.86
N LYS A 210 25.15 7.71 -11.85
CA LYS A 210 25.63 9.09 -11.71
C LYS A 210 24.50 10.08 -11.46
N ILE A 211 23.36 9.92 -12.13
CA ILE A 211 22.17 10.77 -11.93
C ILE A 211 21.67 10.61 -10.49
N LEU A 212 21.51 9.37 -10.00
CA LEU A 212 21.10 9.13 -8.62
C LEU A 212 22.12 9.67 -7.61
N ALA A 213 23.41 9.37 -7.83
CA ALA A 213 24.52 9.81 -6.98
C ALA A 213 24.56 11.33 -6.81
N ARG A 214 24.26 12.09 -7.85
CA ARG A 214 24.22 13.56 -7.82
C ARG A 214 23.12 14.13 -6.93
N HIS A 215 22.05 13.36 -6.71
CA HIS A 215 20.87 13.79 -5.97
C HIS A 215 20.74 13.14 -4.60
N LEU A 216 21.72 12.35 -4.16
CA LEU A 216 21.61 11.64 -2.88
C LEU A 216 21.37 12.59 -1.72
N LEU A 217 20.41 12.21 -0.87
CA LEU A 217 20.15 12.87 0.40
C LEU A 217 20.87 12.12 1.53
N GLY A 218 21.44 12.88 2.48
CA GLY A 218 22.15 12.33 3.64
C GLY A 218 23.65 12.11 3.42
N GLU A 219 24.30 11.47 4.38
CA GLU A 219 25.74 11.17 4.34
C GLU A 219 26.04 9.95 3.46
N THR A 220 25.95 10.15 2.14
CA THR A 220 26.35 9.15 1.15
C THR A 220 27.65 9.59 0.51
N GLY A 221 28.63 8.70 0.37
CA GLY A 221 29.93 9.05 -0.24
C GLY A 221 29.82 9.63 -1.67
N GLY A 222 28.66 9.58 -2.32
CA GLY A 222 28.47 10.04 -3.70
C GLY A 222 28.62 8.93 -4.73
N TRP A 223 28.53 7.67 -4.28
CA TRP A 223 28.53 6.49 -5.15
C TRP A 223 27.37 5.57 -4.81
N VAL A 224 26.82 4.94 -5.84
CA VAL A 224 25.74 3.96 -5.73
C VAL A 224 26.05 2.74 -6.59
N ARG A 225 25.37 1.62 -6.31
CA ARG A 225 25.35 0.41 -7.12
C ARG A 225 23.95 -0.22 -7.11
N PRO A 226 23.65 -1.19 -8.00
CA PRO A 226 22.38 -1.90 -7.96
C PRO A 226 22.19 -2.61 -6.60
N GLY A 227 20.98 -2.50 -6.05
CA GLY A 227 20.63 -3.04 -4.74
C GLY A 227 20.81 -2.06 -3.57
N ASP A 228 21.43 -0.89 -3.78
CA ASP A 228 21.48 0.15 -2.75
C ASP A 228 20.10 0.79 -2.54
N ALA A 229 19.71 0.93 -1.27
CA ALA A 229 18.57 1.72 -0.85
C ALA A 229 19.01 3.18 -0.69
N VAL A 230 18.45 4.10 -1.49
CA VAL A 230 18.84 5.51 -1.44
C VAL A 230 17.62 6.43 -1.45
N LEU A 231 17.75 7.58 -0.78
CA LEU A 231 16.86 8.72 -0.96
C LEU A 231 17.55 9.73 -1.87
N VAL A 232 16.76 10.33 -2.76
CA VAL A 232 17.24 11.35 -3.69
C VAL A 232 16.37 12.59 -3.63
N GLU A 233 16.99 13.75 -3.85
CA GLU A 233 16.27 14.98 -4.14
C GLU A 233 15.59 14.87 -5.51
N VAL A 234 14.33 15.24 -5.57
CA VAL A 234 13.56 15.25 -6.81
C VAL A 234 13.79 16.59 -7.52
N ASP A 235 14.34 16.55 -8.73
CA ASP A 235 14.57 17.75 -9.53
C ASP A 235 13.28 18.39 -10.00
N GLY A 236 12.26 17.61 -10.31
CA GLY A 236 10.99 18.09 -10.81
C GLY A 236 9.99 16.95 -10.94
N GLY A 237 8.74 17.29 -11.17
CA GLY A 237 7.67 16.31 -11.28
C GLY A 237 6.52 16.83 -12.12
N TYR A 238 5.59 15.93 -12.41
CA TYR A 238 4.35 16.31 -13.07
C TYR A 238 3.20 15.54 -12.45
N SER A 239 2.02 16.15 -12.51
CA SER A 239 0.75 15.52 -12.20
C SER A 239 -0.22 15.81 -13.34
N HIS A 240 -1.25 15.01 -13.46
CA HIS A 240 -2.30 15.21 -14.45
C HIS A 240 -3.66 15.23 -13.75
N ASP A 241 -4.69 15.68 -14.45
CA ASP A 241 -6.07 15.82 -13.99
C ASP A 241 -6.61 14.65 -13.15
N PHE A 242 -6.28 13.41 -13.52
CA PHE A 242 -6.69 12.19 -12.82
C PHE A 242 -6.12 12.06 -11.40
N THR A 243 -4.94 12.62 -11.15
CA THR A 243 -4.21 12.45 -9.87
C THR A 243 -4.05 13.77 -9.09
N SER A 244 -4.12 14.91 -9.77
CA SER A 244 -3.84 16.24 -9.18
C SER A 244 -4.75 16.55 -8.00
N ALA A 245 -6.06 16.32 -8.15
CA ALA A 245 -7.03 16.56 -7.07
C ALA A 245 -6.78 15.64 -5.87
N GLN A 246 -6.37 14.40 -6.10
CA GLN A 246 -6.07 13.45 -5.04
C GLN A 246 -4.77 13.81 -4.31
N VAL A 247 -3.72 14.18 -5.04
CA VAL A 247 -2.46 14.67 -4.46
C VAL A 247 -2.72 15.91 -3.60
N HIS A 248 -3.50 16.86 -4.11
CA HIS A 248 -3.90 18.06 -3.35
C HIS A 248 -4.63 17.69 -2.05
N TYR A 249 -5.62 16.80 -2.13
CA TYR A 249 -6.39 16.35 -0.97
C TYR A 249 -5.47 15.74 0.10
N PHE A 250 -4.55 14.84 -0.28
CA PHE A 250 -3.62 14.25 0.67
C PHE A 250 -2.67 15.28 1.28
N LEU A 251 -2.13 16.22 0.49
CA LEU A 251 -1.25 17.25 1.02
C LEU A 251 -1.98 18.19 1.99
N GLN A 252 -3.26 18.51 1.75
CA GLN A 252 -4.09 19.26 2.71
C GLN A 252 -4.28 18.48 4.01
N GLN A 253 -4.62 17.19 3.95
CA GLN A 253 -4.79 16.37 5.15
C GLN A 253 -3.49 16.27 5.95
N GLU A 254 -2.35 16.19 5.27
CA GLU A 254 -1.05 15.97 5.92
C GLU A 254 -0.40 17.26 6.42
N TYR A 255 -0.52 18.37 5.70
CA TYR A 255 0.22 19.61 5.99
C TYR A 255 -0.69 20.82 6.28
N GLY A 256 -2.02 20.63 6.22
CA GLY A 256 -3.02 21.67 6.42
C GLY A 256 -3.43 22.38 5.14
N GLU A 257 -4.50 23.16 5.22
CA GLU A 257 -5.09 23.91 4.09
C GLU A 257 -4.11 24.89 3.43
N ASP A 258 -3.19 25.47 4.22
CA ASP A 258 -2.24 26.49 3.77
C ASP A 258 -0.93 25.91 3.23
N TYR A 259 -0.85 24.59 2.98
CA TYR A 259 0.37 23.95 2.51
C TYR A 259 0.88 24.60 1.20
N GLN A 260 2.20 24.61 1.03
CA GLN A 260 2.84 25.12 -0.18
C GLN A 260 3.72 24.05 -0.79
N VAL A 261 3.61 23.85 -2.11
CA VAL A 261 4.53 22.99 -2.86
C VAL A 261 5.89 23.67 -2.95
N ARG A 262 6.93 23.01 -2.42
CA ARG A 262 8.31 23.48 -2.51
C ARG A 262 8.79 23.41 -3.97
N ASN A 263 9.52 24.42 -4.42
CA ASN A 263 10.06 24.52 -5.78
C ASN A 263 8.98 24.34 -6.86
N ARG A 264 7.81 24.98 -6.68
CA ARG A 264 6.64 24.84 -7.57
C ARG A 264 6.94 25.06 -9.05
N GLU A 265 7.94 25.88 -9.37
CA GLU A 265 8.41 26.13 -10.74
C GLU A 265 8.99 24.91 -11.44
N ARG A 266 9.31 23.85 -10.68
CA ARG A 266 9.83 22.57 -11.19
C ARG A 266 8.74 21.51 -11.35
N PHE A 267 7.48 21.86 -11.07
CA PHE A 267 6.34 20.98 -11.22
C PHE A 267 5.39 21.46 -12.31
N ALA A 268 4.91 20.52 -13.13
CA ALA A 268 3.90 20.79 -14.14
C ALA A 268 2.59 20.05 -13.81
N ALA A 269 1.45 20.69 -14.05
CA ALA A 269 0.15 20.05 -14.06
C ALA A 269 -0.45 20.16 -15.46
N PHE A 270 -1.00 19.08 -16.00
CA PHE A 270 -1.61 19.06 -17.32
C PHE A 270 -2.92 18.26 -17.35
N GLU A 271 -3.72 18.51 -18.38
CA GLU A 271 -4.92 17.76 -18.73
C GLU A 271 -4.56 16.75 -19.84
N ASP A 272 -5.04 15.52 -19.74
CA ASP A 272 -4.85 14.45 -20.74
C ASP A 272 -6.04 14.37 -21.71
#